data_AF-A0A8X6KPK2-F1
#
_entry.id   AF-A0A8X6KPK2-F1
#
_cell.length_a   1.000
_cell.length_b   1.000
_cell.length_c   1.000
_cell.angle_alpha   90.00
_cell.angle_beta   90.00
_cell.angle_gamma   90.00
#
_symmetry.space_group_name_H-M   'P 1'
#
loop_
_entity.id
_entity.type
_entity.pdbx_description
1 polymer ?
#
loop_
_entity_poly.entity_id
_entity_poly.type
_entity_poly.pdbx_seq_one_letter_code
_entity_poly.pdbx_strand_id
1 'polypeptide(L)'
;MRYIYSVWQETWDQQVINKLHYIHPSITHWAAVSVRGPDVRLTRLRIGHTRLTHRHLLLGESPPVCNFCQCDLSILHVLIECPKYSSKT
;
A
#
# COMPACT_ATOMS: atom_id res chain seq x y z
N MET A 1 18.69 20.41 -11.43
CA MET A 1 17.36 19.75 -11.38
C MET A 1 17.46 18.25 -11.71
N ARG A 2 17.76 17.84 -12.95
CA ARG A 2 17.71 16.41 -13.37
C ARG A 2 18.60 15.45 -12.54
N TYR A 3 19.81 15.89 -12.17
CA TYR A 3 20.72 15.12 -11.32
C TYR A 3 20.20 14.91 -9.89
N ILE A 4 19.55 15.91 -9.31
CA ILE A 4 18.99 15.80 -7.95
C ILE A 4 17.85 14.78 -7.95
N TYR A 5 16.97 14.84 -8.96
CA TYR A 5 15.91 13.86 -9.12
C TYR A 5 16.43 12.44 -9.33
N SER A 6 17.50 12.25 -10.11
CA SER A 6 18.07 10.91 -10.31
C SER A 6 18.65 10.34 -9.01
N VAL A 7 19.39 11.13 -8.23
CA VAL A 7 19.95 10.70 -6.95
C VAL A 7 18.84 10.37 -5.94
N TRP A 8 17.78 11.18 -5.91
CA TRP A 8 16.63 10.90 -5.05
C TRP A 8 15.86 9.66 -5.48
N GLN A 9 15.69 9.44 -6.78
CA GLN A 9 15.03 8.26 -7.31
C GLN A 9 15.85 7.01 -6.98
N GLU A 10 17.17 7.05 -7.17
CA GLU A 10 18.06 5.95 -6.81
C GLU A 10 17.99 5.62 -5.31
N THR A 11 17.95 6.65 -4.46
CA THR A 11 17.78 6.47 -3.01
C THR A 11 16.41 5.87 -2.65
N TRP A 12 15.38 6.29 -3.38
CA TRP A 12 14.02 5.76 -3.23
C TRP A 12 13.92 4.30 -3.66
N ASP A 13 14.58 3.93 -4.76
CA ASP A 13 14.63 2.57 -5.29
C ASP A 13 15.27 1.57 -4.29
N GLN A 14 16.14 2.05 -3.40
CA GLN A 14 16.71 1.23 -2.33
C GLN A 14 15.72 0.89 -1.19
N GLN A 15 14.54 1.52 -1.15
CA GLN A 15 13.55 1.32 -0.09
C GLN A 15 12.70 0.05 -0.29
N VAL A 16 13.35 -1.10 -0.49
CA VAL A 16 12.71 -2.35 -0.93
C VAL A 16 11.70 -2.97 0.05
N ILE A 17 11.76 -2.60 1.34
CA ILE A 17 10.82 -3.06 2.39
C ILE A 17 9.70 -2.02 2.65
N ASN A 18 9.78 -0.84 2.03
CA ASN A 18 8.81 0.22 2.25
C ASN A 18 7.51 -0.05 1.45
N LYS A 19 6.39 -0.22 2.16
CA LYS A 19 5.06 -0.39 1.56
C LYS A 19 4.71 0.73 0.58
N LEU A 20 5.10 1.97 0.89
CA LEU A 20 4.83 3.12 0.03
C LEU A 20 5.64 3.05 -1.27
N HIS A 21 6.90 2.59 -1.22
CA HIS A 21 7.73 2.39 -2.41
C HIS A 21 7.12 1.34 -3.35
N TYR A 22 6.66 0.21 -2.79
CA TYR A 22 5.97 -0.82 -3.57
C TYR A 22 4.74 -0.28 -4.32
N ILE A 23 3.96 0.58 -3.67
CA ILE A 23 2.76 1.19 -4.26
C ILE A 23 3.13 2.30 -5.25
N HIS A 24 4.24 2.99 -5.01
CA HIS A 24 4.65 4.18 -5.73
C HIS A 24 6.17 4.27 -5.85
N PRO A 25 6.73 3.63 -6.88
CA PRO A 25 8.17 3.57 -7.05
C PRO A 25 8.75 4.85 -7.64
N SER A 26 7.96 5.81 -8.14
CA SER A 26 8.50 7.02 -8.80
C SER A 26 8.33 8.26 -7.96
N ILE A 27 9.40 9.01 -7.68
CA ILE A 27 9.32 10.22 -6.83
C ILE A 27 8.56 11.40 -7.46
N THR A 28 8.26 11.36 -8.77
CA THR A 28 7.80 12.55 -9.50
C THR A 28 6.29 12.62 -9.72
N HIS A 29 5.57 11.50 -9.74
CA HIS A 29 4.17 11.49 -10.17
C HIS A 29 3.27 10.70 -9.22
N TRP A 30 2.74 11.34 -8.18
CA TRP A 30 1.62 10.80 -7.40
C TRP A 30 0.31 11.44 -7.86
N ALA A 31 -0.61 10.64 -8.39
CA ALA A 31 -1.94 11.12 -8.77
C ALA A 31 -2.73 11.51 -7.51
N ALA A 32 -2.62 12.78 -7.12
CA ALA A 32 -3.34 13.34 -6.00
C ALA A 32 -4.80 13.59 -6.38
N VAL A 33 -5.72 13.28 -5.48
CA VAL A 33 -7.11 13.68 -5.63
C VAL A 33 -7.22 15.16 -5.24
N SER A 34 -7.91 15.97 -6.05
CA SER A 34 -8.02 17.42 -5.85
C SER A 34 -8.66 17.83 -4.53
N VAL A 35 -9.39 16.91 -3.89
CA VAL A 35 -10.02 17.10 -2.58
C VAL A 35 -9.24 16.35 -1.50
N ARG A 36 -8.76 17.11 -0.50
CA ARG A 36 -7.95 16.59 0.62
C ARG A 36 -8.55 15.39 1.34
N GLY A 37 -9.85 15.42 1.63
CA GLY A 37 -10.51 14.37 2.42
C GLY A 37 -10.43 12.99 1.75
N PRO A 38 -10.91 12.83 0.50
CA PRO A 38 -10.73 11.64 -0.30
C PRO A 38 -9.26 11.23 -0.49
N ASP A 39 -8.36 12.19 -0.77
CA ASP A 39 -6.93 11.91 -0.99
C ASP A 39 -6.27 11.25 0.22
N VAL A 40 -6.55 11.77 1.43
CA VAL A 40 -6.06 11.21 2.69
C VAL A 40 -6.59 9.80 2.92
N ARG A 41 -7.89 9.57 2.67
CA ARG A 41 -8.49 8.24 2.83
C ARG A 41 -7.89 7.23 1.85
N LEU A 42 -7.71 7.63 0.58
CA LEU A 42 -7.12 6.77 -0.45
C LEU A 42 -5.65 6.45 -0.12
N THR A 43 -4.88 7.44 0.33
CA THR A 43 -3.47 7.23 0.72
C THR A 43 -3.35 6.26 1.89
N ARG A 44 -4.16 6.45 2.95
CA ARG A 44 -4.21 5.50 4.09
C ARG A 44 -4.63 4.10 3.67
N LEU A 45 -5.62 3.99 2.78
CA LEU A 45 -6.07 2.70 2.24
C LEU A 45 -4.93 2.00 1.51
N ARG A 46 -4.28 2.70 0.57
CA ARG A 46 -3.16 2.18 -0.25
C ARG A 46 -2.07 1.55 0.63
N ILE A 47 -1.59 2.26 1.66
CA ILE A 47 -0.53 1.76 2.55
C ILE A 47 -1.01 0.73 3.60
N GLY A 48 -2.29 0.36 3.60
CA GLY A 48 -2.83 -0.63 4.52
C GLY A 48 -3.12 -0.10 5.93
N HIS A 49 -3.34 1.21 6.09
CA HIS A 49 -3.77 1.81 7.36
C HIS A 49 -5.30 1.69 7.52
N THR A 50 -5.77 0.45 7.54
CA THR A 50 -7.18 0.11 7.82
C THR A 50 -7.28 -0.72 9.09
N ARG A 51 -8.47 -0.77 9.69
CA ARG A 51 -8.69 -1.63 10.87
C ARG A 51 -8.37 -3.10 10.56
N LEU A 52 -8.68 -3.59 9.36
CA LEU A 52 -8.45 -4.97 8.97
C LEU A 52 -6.97 -5.35 9.06
N THR A 53 -6.08 -4.53 8.48
CA THR A 53 -4.66 -4.85 8.33
C THR A 53 -3.76 -4.25 9.40
N HIS A 54 -4.25 -3.27 10.18
CA HIS A 54 -3.43 -2.53 11.15
C HIS A 54 -3.83 -2.77 12.62
N ARG A 55 -5.00 -3.37 12.90
CA ARG A 55 -5.44 -3.66 14.27
C ARG A 55 -4.47 -4.59 15.01
N HIS A 56 -3.98 -5.63 14.34
CA HIS A 56 -3.08 -6.60 14.98
C HIS A 56 -1.78 -5.93 15.48
N LEU A 57 -1.24 -4.94 14.75
CA LEU A 57 -0.08 -4.16 15.17
C LEU A 57 -0.35 -3.35 16.44
N LEU A 58 -1.56 -2.77 16.55
CA LEU A 58 -1.95 -1.97 17.72
C LEU A 58 -2.18 -2.83 18.97
N LEU A 59 -2.57 -4.09 18.78
CA LEU A 59 -2.86 -5.03 19.86
C LEU A 59 -1.71 -6.02 20.14
N GLY A 60 -0.65 -6.00 19.33
CA GLY A 60 0.43 -7.00 19.42
C GLY A 60 -0.01 -8.42 19.05
N GLU A 61 -1.09 -8.55 18.28
CA GLU A 61 -1.62 -9.84 17.83
C GLU A 61 -0.90 -10.32 16.56
N SER A 62 -1.05 -11.60 16.22
CA SER A 62 -0.58 -12.14 14.95
C SER A 62 -1.26 -11.47 13.76
N PRO A 63 -0.57 -11.32 12.61
CA PRO A 63 -1.19 -10.82 11.39
C PRO A 63 -2.45 -11.62 11.03
N PRO A 64 -3.51 -10.93 10.56
CA PRO A 64 -4.71 -11.63 10.11
C PRO A 64 -4.38 -12.39 8.82
N VAL A 65 -4.93 -13.60 8.68
CA VAL A 65 -4.70 -14.48 7.52
C VAL A 65 -5.96 -14.58 6.67
N CYS A 66 -5.79 -14.66 5.36
CA CYS A 66 -6.89 -14.87 4.43
C CYS A 66 -7.35 -16.33 4.49
N ASN A 67 -8.57 -16.58 4.94
CA ASN A 67 -9.10 -17.95 5.07
C ASN A 67 -9.16 -18.72 3.73
N PHE A 68 -9.18 -18.03 2.59
CA PHE A 68 -9.20 -18.65 1.27
C PHE A 68 -7.78 -18.95 0.74
N CYS A 69 -6.86 -17.99 0.85
CA CYS A 69 -5.52 -18.08 0.28
C CYS A 69 -4.45 -18.58 1.26
N GLN A 70 -4.75 -18.64 2.56
CA GLN A 70 -3.82 -19.03 3.62
C GLN A 70 -2.53 -18.20 3.67
N CYS A 71 -2.60 -16.93 3.26
CA CYS A 71 -1.52 -15.95 3.34
C CYS A 71 -1.94 -14.74 4.19
N ASP A 72 -0.95 -13.96 4.63
CA ASP A 72 -1.21 -12.73 5.38
C ASP A 72 -2.13 -11.77 4.61
N LEU A 73 -3.10 -11.20 5.32
CA LEU A 73 -4.02 -10.21 4.76
C LEU A 73 -3.32 -8.87 4.59
N SER A 74 -3.34 -8.39 3.35
CA SER A 74 -2.96 -7.02 2.99
C SER A 74 -4.09 -6.35 2.20
N ILE A 75 -4.07 -5.02 2.09
CA ILE A 75 -5.05 -4.32 1.23
C ILE A 75 -4.84 -4.66 -0.24
N LEU A 76 -3.59 -4.84 -0.68
CA LEU A 76 -3.27 -5.36 -2.01
C LEU A 76 -3.93 -6.73 -2.23
N HIS A 77 -3.80 -7.62 -1.24
CA HIS A 77 -4.40 -8.94 -1.31
C HIS A 77 -5.91 -8.85 -1.46
N VAL A 78 -6.59 -8.11 -0.59
CA VAL A 78 -8.06 -8.00 -0.60
C VAL A 78 -8.58 -7.35 -1.87
N LEU A 79 -7.92 -6.32 -2.39
CA LEU A 79 -8.43 -5.53 -3.51
C LEU A 79 -8.02 -6.07 -4.90
N ILE A 80 -6.87 -6.74 -5.00
CA ILE A 80 -6.26 -7.08 -6.29
C ILE A 80 -5.97 -8.58 -6.42
N GLU A 81 -5.36 -9.21 -5.41
CA GLU A 81 -4.82 -10.57 -5.57
C GLU A 81 -5.81 -11.70 -5.21
N CYS A 82 -6.71 -11.45 -4.27
CA CYS A 82 -7.52 -12.51 -3.66
C CYS A 82 -8.67 -12.92 -4.59
N PRO A 83 -8.72 -14.18 -5.07
CA PRO A 83 -9.78 -14.65 -5.96
C PRO A 83 -11.17 -14.62 -5.32
N LYS A 84 -11.24 -14.69 -3.99
CA LYS A 84 -12.49 -14.57 -3.24
C LYS A 84 -13.16 -13.20 -3.41
N TYR A 85 -12.34 -12.15 -3.55
CA TYR A 85 -12.79 -10.76 -3.62
C TYR A 85 -12.65 -10.16 -5.02
N SER A 86 -11.96 -10.84 -5.95
CA SER A 86 -11.95 -10.45 -7.35
C SER A 86 -13.38 -10.53 -7.90
N SER A 87 -13.98 -9.37 -8.21
CA SER A 87 -15.24 -9.31 -8.94
C SER A 87 -15.00 -9.88 -10.34
N LYS A 88 -15.30 -11.15 -10.53
CA LYS A 88 -15.49 -11.71 -11.87
C LYS A 88 -16.81 -11.15 -12.38
N THR A 89 -16.73 -10.07 -13.14
CA THR A 89 -17.80 -9.65 -14.04
C THR A 89 -17.45 -10.13 -15.43
#